data_AF-A0A660PJK4-F1
#
_entry.id   AF-A0A660PJK4-F1
#
_cell.length_a   1.000
_cell.length_b   1.000
_cell.length_c   1.000
_cell.angle_alpha   90.00
_cell.angle_beta   90.00
_cell.angle_gamma   90.00
#
_symmetry.space_group_name_H-M   'P 1'
#
loop_
_entity.id
_entity.type
_entity.pdbx_description
1 polymer ?
#
loop_
_entity_poly.entity_id
_entity_poly.type
_entity_poly.pdbx_seq_one_letter_code
_entity_poly.pdbx_strand_id
1 'polypeptide(L)'
;PIPILNRKGEKVGYKKDKNGEIIVTKLDEITLQKIALTTGGKYYRATAGEMELDKVYEEISKMEKKELEGKLMMQYEDRFQYPLFLAILFIIGEFFISERRKVKKKKESLIL
;
A
#
# COMPACT_ATOMS: atom_id res chain seq x y z
N PRO A 1 -3.96 3.12 -41.69
CA PRO A 1 -4.19 1.85 -42.40
C PRO A 1 -3.21 0.81 -41.89
N ILE A 2 -3.63 -0.45 -41.71
CA ILE A 2 -2.79 -1.49 -41.10
C ILE A 2 -1.89 -2.13 -42.18
N PRO A 3 -0.56 -2.09 -42.09
CA PRO A 3 0.33 -2.71 -43.08
C PRO A 3 0.36 -4.23 -42.93
N ILE A 4 0.48 -4.95 -44.04
CA ILE A 4 0.79 -6.38 -44.06
C ILE A 4 2.27 -6.54 -44.45
N LEU A 5 3.00 -7.33 -43.67
CA LEU A 5 4.42 -7.61 -43.87
C LEU A 5 4.60 -9.05 -44.37
N ASN A 6 5.57 -9.28 -45.25
CA ASN A 6 5.96 -10.63 -45.67
C ASN A 6 6.95 -11.27 -44.67
N ARG A 7 7.36 -12.52 -44.94
CA ARG A 7 8.35 -13.25 -44.11
C ARG A 7 9.72 -12.56 -44.00
N LYS A 8 10.04 -11.64 -44.91
CA LYS A 8 11.28 -10.84 -44.92
C LYS A 8 11.10 -9.46 -44.27
N GLY A 9 9.91 -9.14 -43.75
CA GLY A 9 9.60 -7.83 -43.14
C GLY A 9 9.27 -6.72 -44.15
N GLU A 10 9.17 -7.04 -45.45
CA GLU A 10 8.85 -6.06 -46.48
C GLU A 10 7.34 -5.82 -46.54
N LYS A 11 6.94 -4.55 -46.73
CA LYS A 11 5.54 -4.14 -46.83
C LYS A 11 4.95 -4.60 -48.17
N VAL A 12 4.03 -5.54 -48.11
CA VAL A 12 3.36 -6.10 -49.30
C VAL A 12 1.97 -5.52 -49.56
N GLY A 13 1.42 -4.74 -48.62
CA GLY A 13 0.13 -4.07 -48.79
C GLY A 13 -0.48 -3.56 -47.50
N TYR A 14 -1.78 -3.28 -47.55
CA TYR A 14 -2.59 -2.93 -46.37
C TYR A 14 -3.68 -3.97 -46.14
N LYS A 15 -4.10 -4.11 -44.88
CA LYS A 15 -5.21 -4.97 -44.48
C LYS A 15 -6.51 -4.50 -45.14
N LYS A 16 -7.19 -5.43 -45.82
CA LYS A 16 -8.51 -5.22 -46.42
C LYS A 16 -9.59 -5.96 -45.63
N ASP A 17 -10.81 -5.48 -45.71
CA ASP A 17 -11.99 -6.14 -45.14
C ASP A 17 -12.59 -7.18 -46.11
N LYS A 18 -13.77 -7.73 -45.75
CA LYS A 18 -14.48 -8.73 -46.59
C LYS A 18 -15.00 -8.16 -47.92
N ASN A 19 -15.13 -6.84 -48.03
CA ASN A 19 -15.62 -6.13 -49.21
C ASN A 19 -14.47 -5.63 -50.09
N GLY A 20 -13.22 -5.82 -49.67
CA GLY A 20 -12.02 -5.41 -50.39
C GLY A 20 -11.54 -3.98 -50.06
N GLU A 21 -12.16 -3.30 -49.10
CA GLU A 21 -11.83 -1.94 -48.68
C GLU A 21 -10.67 -1.92 -47.68
N ILE A 22 -9.85 -0.86 -47.70
CA ILE A 22 -8.69 -0.73 -46.81
C ILE A 22 -9.14 -0.39 -45.39
N ILE A 23 -8.71 -1.18 -44.42
CA ILE A 23 -8.98 -0.92 -43.01
C ILE A 23 -8.09 0.22 -42.50
N VAL A 24 -8.73 1.32 -42.08
CA VAL A 24 -8.09 2.45 -41.42
C VAL A 24 -8.40 2.42 -39.92
N THR A 25 -7.39 2.14 -39.10
CA THR A 25 -7.51 2.24 -37.64
C THR A 25 -7.46 3.69 -37.18
N LYS A 26 -8.29 4.01 -36.19
CA LYS A 26 -8.28 5.29 -35.48
C LYS A 26 -8.37 5.04 -33.98
N LEU A 27 -7.76 5.92 -33.19
CA LEU A 27 -7.88 5.92 -31.74
C LEU A 27 -9.28 6.45 -31.37
N ASP A 28 -10.04 5.67 -30.61
CA ASP A 28 -11.31 6.11 -30.04
C ASP A 28 -11.12 6.58 -28.60
N GLU A 29 -10.79 7.86 -28.46
CA GLU A 29 -10.55 8.48 -27.14
C GLU A 29 -11.81 8.53 -26.28
N ILE A 30 -12.99 8.65 -26.89
CA ILE A 30 -14.27 8.78 -26.17
C ILE A 30 -14.57 7.48 -25.44
N THR A 31 -14.45 6.35 -26.14
CA THR A 31 -14.67 5.03 -25.53
C THR A 31 -13.65 4.75 -24.42
N LEU A 32 -12.37 5.09 -24.64
CA LEU A 32 -11.32 4.89 -23.65
C LEU A 32 -11.52 5.74 -22.39
N GLN A 33 -11.91 7.02 -22.54
CA GLN A 33 -12.25 7.88 -21.41
C GLN A 33 -13.46 7.36 -20.63
N LYS A 34 -14.50 6.88 -21.33
CA LYS A 34 -15.69 6.30 -20.70
C LYS A 34 -15.35 5.07 -19.87
N ILE A 35 -14.49 4.18 -20.39
CA ILE A 35 -14.02 2.99 -19.66
C ILE A 35 -13.28 3.42 -18.39
N ALA A 36 -12.32 4.35 -18.50
CA ALA A 36 -11.56 4.84 -17.36
C ALA A 36 -12.48 5.44 -16.27
N LEU A 37 -13.45 6.27 -16.65
CA LEU A 37 -14.43 6.83 -15.73
C LEU A 37 -15.28 5.75 -15.05
N THR A 38 -15.68 4.71 -15.78
CA THR A 38 -16.54 3.63 -15.24
C THR A 38 -15.76 2.73 -14.27
N THR A 39 -14.47 2.51 -14.51
CA THR A 39 -13.62 1.68 -13.64
C THR A 39 -12.99 2.46 -12.48
N GLY A 40 -13.23 3.77 -12.40
CA GLY A 40 -12.56 4.65 -11.43
C GLY A 40 -11.07 4.89 -11.74
N GLY A 41 -10.62 4.52 -12.94
CA GLY A 41 -9.27 4.79 -13.44
C GLY A 41 -9.14 6.19 -14.05
N LYS A 42 -7.92 6.52 -14.47
CA LYS A 42 -7.60 7.77 -15.17
C LYS A 42 -7.17 7.46 -16.61
N TYR A 43 -7.63 8.29 -17.55
CA TYR A 43 -7.24 8.20 -18.96
C TYR A 43 -6.03 9.09 -19.21
N TYR A 44 -4.98 8.53 -19.81
CA TYR A 44 -3.79 9.26 -20.24
C TYR A 44 -3.55 8.97 -21.73
N ARG A 45 -3.42 10.03 -22.52
CA ARG A 45 -3.12 9.93 -23.94
C ARG A 45 -1.63 9.68 -24.11
N ALA A 46 -1.25 8.58 -24.76
CA ALA A 46 0.13 8.35 -25.16
C ALA A 46 0.45 9.26 -26.36
N THR A 47 0.97 10.45 -26.10
CA THR A 47 1.60 11.27 -27.14
C THR A 47 3.09 10.94 -27.22
N ALA A 48 3.79 11.41 -28.25
CA ALA A 48 5.24 11.26 -28.35
C ALA A 48 6.00 12.08 -27.27
N GLY A 49 5.29 12.87 -26.45
CA GLY A 49 5.85 13.55 -25.30
C GLY A 49 5.89 12.65 -24.07
N GLU A 50 6.97 12.76 -23.30
CA GLU A 50 7.16 12.01 -22.04
C GLU A 50 6.26 12.54 -20.89
N MET A 51 5.67 13.73 -21.07
CA MET A 51 4.91 14.44 -20.03
C MET A 51 3.67 13.67 -19.52
N GLU A 52 2.96 12.93 -20.38
CA GLU A 52 1.83 12.13 -19.90
C GLU A 52 2.28 10.89 -19.13
N LEU A 53 3.47 10.37 -19.45
CA LEU A 53 4.03 9.18 -18.80
C LEU A 53 4.51 9.50 -17.38
N ASP A 54 5.14 10.66 -17.19
CA ASP A 54 5.56 11.14 -15.86
C ASP A 54 4.39 11.24 -14.88
N LYS A 55 3.24 11.75 -15.35
CA LYS A 55 2.01 11.86 -14.54
C LYS A 55 1.47 10.50 -14.12
N VAL A 56 1.60 9.48 -14.97
CA VAL A 56 1.21 8.10 -14.63
C VAL A 56 2.12 7.56 -13.54
N TYR A 57 3.44 7.75 -13.68
CA TYR A 57 4.41 7.33 -12.67
C TYR A 57 4.19 8.01 -11.31
N GLU A 58 3.92 9.31 -11.31
CA GLU A 58 3.66 10.06 -10.08
C GLU A 58 2.41 9.56 -9.35
N GLU A 59 1.33 9.28 -10.10
CA GLU A 59 0.08 8.75 -9.54
C GLU A 59 0.29 7.36 -8.93
N ILE A 60 1.01 6.47 -9.63
CA ILE A 60 1.33 5.13 -9.13
C ILE A 60 2.14 5.23 -7.85
N SER A 61 3.18 6.07 -7.82
CA SER A 61 4.02 6.25 -6.64
C SER A 61 3.24 6.79 -5.43
N LYS A 62 2.28 7.70 -5.66
CA LYS A 62 1.39 8.20 -4.60
C LYS A 62 0.49 7.10 -4.03
N MET A 63 -0.05 6.22 -4.88
CA MET A 63 -0.88 5.11 -4.43
C MET A 63 -0.09 4.10 -3.60
N GLU A 64 1.11 3.70 -4.04
CA GLU A 64 1.98 2.79 -3.28
C GLU A 64 2.34 3.34 -1.90
N LYS A 65 2.68 4.63 -1.82
CA LYS A 65 2.95 5.30 -0.53
C LYS A 65 1.74 5.28 0.38
N LYS A 66 0.55 5.57 -0.16
CA LYS A 66 -0.71 5.56 0.60
C LYS A 66 -1.06 4.16 1.12
N GLU A 67 -0.81 3.10 0.34
CA GLU A 67 -1.01 1.72 0.81
C GLU A 67 -0.05 1.37 1.95
N LEU A 68 1.23 1.77 1.84
CA LEU A 68 2.22 1.57 2.89
C LEU A 68 1.85 2.30 4.18
N GLU A 69 1.47 3.58 4.10
CA GLU A 69 1.00 4.37 5.24
C GLU A 69 -0.27 3.78 5.85
N GLY A 70 -1.24 3.37 5.03
CA GLY A 70 -2.47 2.72 5.50
C GLY A 70 -2.21 1.41 6.24
N LYS A 71 -1.22 0.63 5.78
CA LYS A 71 -0.77 -0.60 6.45
C LYS A 71 -0.10 -0.31 7.80
N LEU A 72 0.70 0.75 7.89
CA LEU A 72 1.33 1.19 9.14
C LEU A 72 0.28 1.74 10.14
N MET A 73 -0.71 2.50 9.66
CA MET A 73 -1.79 3.05 10.48
C MET A 73 -2.76 1.97 10.98
N MET A 74 -2.98 0.88 10.22
CA MET A 74 -3.86 -0.22 10.64
C MET A 74 -3.27 -1.13 11.73
N GLN A 75 -2.03 -0.93 12.15
CA GLN A 75 -1.39 -1.87 13.05
C GLN A 75 -0.44 -1.21 14.04
N TYR A 76 -0.91 -0.22 14.80
CA TYR A 76 -0.30 0.10 16.11
C TYR A 76 -1.28 0.93 16.95
N GLU A 77 -2.36 0.28 17.44
CA GLU A 77 -3.13 0.86 18.53
C GLU A 77 -2.33 0.63 19.81
N ASP A 78 -1.58 1.66 20.20
CA ASP A 78 -0.62 1.65 21.29
C ASP A 78 -1.30 1.47 22.66
N ARG A 79 -1.48 0.22 23.08
CA ARG A 79 -2.12 -0.17 24.36
C ARG A 79 -1.15 -0.12 25.55
N PHE A 80 -0.19 0.80 25.57
CA PHE A 80 0.78 0.96 26.68
C PHE A 80 0.14 1.46 27.98
N GLN A 81 -1.11 1.91 27.94
CA GLN A 81 -1.85 2.41 29.11
C GLN A 81 -2.06 1.32 30.16
N TYR A 82 -2.32 0.07 29.76
CA TYR A 82 -2.52 -1.05 30.69
C TYR A 82 -1.24 -1.39 31.49
N PRO A 83 -0.07 -1.64 30.86
CA PRO A 83 1.16 -1.90 31.62
C PRO A 83 1.59 -0.67 32.43
N LEU A 84 1.39 0.56 31.93
CA LEU A 84 1.68 1.78 32.67
C LEU A 84 0.82 1.90 33.94
N PHE A 85 -0.47 1.63 33.83
CA PHE A 85 -1.39 1.63 34.97
C PHE A 85 -0.98 0.59 36.02
N LEU A 86 -0.63 -0.62 35.58
CA LEU A 86 -0.18 -1.67 36.49
C LEU A 86 1.12 -1.30 37.22
N ALA A 87 2.07 -0.66 36.53
CA ALA A 87 3.30 -0.16 37.14
C ALA A 87 3.03 0.90 38.21
N ILE A 88 2.16 1.89 37.90
CA ILE A 88 1.75 2.92 38.85
C ILE A 88 1.05 2.30 40.07
N LEU A 89 0.18 1.31 39.84
CA LEU A 89 -0.53 0.60 40.90
C LEU A 89 0.44 -0.12 41.86
N PHE A 90 1.48 -0.78 41.34
CA PHE A 90 2.49 -1.42 42.18
C PHE A 90 3.31 -0.43 42.98
N ILE A 91 3.71 0.71 42.38
CA ILE A 91 4.44 1.77 43.08
C ILE A 91 3.60 2.31 44.27
N ILE A 92 2.31 2.55 44.06
CA ILE A 92 1.41 2.99 45.13
C ILE A 92 1.24 1.88 46.19
N GLY A 93 1.15 0.62 45.78
CA GLY A 93 1.06 -0.52 46.68
C GLY A 93 2.28 -0.70 47.57
N GLU A 94 3.47 -0.37 47.08
CA GLU A 94 4.72 -0.39 47.86
C GLU A 94 4.66 0.56 49.05
N PHE A 95 4.12 1.77 48.89
CA PHE A 95 3.94 2.71 50.00
C PHE A 95 3.01 2.17 51.11
N PHE A 96 2.06 1.31 50.77
CA PHE A 96 1.19 0.63 51.75
C PHE A 96 1.88 -0.56 52.44
N ILE A 97 2.84 -1.20 51.77
CA ILE A 97 3.71 -2.23 52.36
C ILE A 97 4.78 -1.53 53.21
N SER A 98 4.34 -1.13 54.40
CA SER A 98 5.22 -0.61 55.46
C SER A 98 6.36 -1.60 55.73
N GLU A 99 7.58 -1.08 55.65
CA GLU A 99 8.91 -1.70 55.81
C GLU A 99 9.16 -2.33 57.19
N ARG A 100 8.14 -2.86 57.87
CA ARG A 100 8.32 -3.69 59.06
C ARG A 100 8.59 -5.12 58.62
N ARG A 101 9.81 -5.37 58.11
CA ARG A 101 10.40 -6.70 58.24
C ARG A 101 10.43 -7.04 59.73
N LYS A 102 9.48 -7.84 60.21
CA LYS A 102 9.68 -8.61 61.43
C LYS A 102 10.78 -9.63 61.13
N VAL A 103 12.02 -9.24 61.36
CA VAL A 103 13.14 -10.17 61.43
C VAL A 103 12.80 -11.17 62.54
N LYS A 104 12.40 -12.39 62.17
CA LYS A 104 12.23 -13.50 63.11
C LYS A 104 13.60 -13.79 63.71
N LYS A 105 13.86 -13.31 64.94
CA LYS A 105 15.01 -13.76 65.73
C LYS A 105 14.85 -15.27 65.95
N LYS A 106 15.75 -16.04 65.33
CA LYS A 106 15.93 -17.47 65.57
C LYS A 106 16.29 -17.62 67.04
N LYS A 107 15.40 -18.26 67.82
CA LYS A 107 15.62 -18.57 69.22
C LYS A 107 16.70 -19.66 69.25
N GLU A 108 17.93 -19.29 69.59
CA GLU A 108 18.94 -20.26 70.00
C GLU A 108 18.47 -20.86 71.33
N SER A 109 17.85 -22.03 71.26
CA SER A 109 17.68 -22.87 72.42
C SER A 109 19.04 -23.47 72.75
N LEU A 110 19.72 -22.87 73.73
CA LEU A 110 20.66 -23.59 74.57
C LEU A 110 19.96 -24.86 75.08
N ILE A 111 20.45 -26.02 74.65
CA ILE A 111 20.24 -27.28 75.34
C ILE A 111 21.45 -27.43 76.26
N LEU A 112 21.21 -27.22 77.56
CA LEU A 112 21.87 -27.96 78.63
C LEU A 112 21.02 -29.18 78.91
#